data_AF-A0A091I0T5-F1
#
_entry.id   AF-A0A091I0T5-F1
#
_cell.length_a   1.000
_cell.length_b   1.000
_cell.length_c   1.000
_cell.angle_alpha   90.00
_cell.angle_beta   90.00
_cell.angle_gamma   90.00
#
_symmetry.space_group_name_H-M   'P 1'
#
loop_
_entity.id
_entity.type
_entity.pdbx_description
1 polymer ?
#
loop_
_entity_poly.entity_id
_entity_poly.type
_entity_poly.pdbx_seq_one_letter_code
_entity_poly.pdbx_strand_id
1 'polypeptide(L)'
;VPPSTYKPPKERKQLEEIKIKNRQKAEDLLLKANANQFRCATVKSEKKEVCYKILYCLKIPQEVVSFLPQNLEVVWKLVLRQYFEELQIDNIPIKLNAAAILREGALYQRKMEQELKRIEKLLQGARDPSEFFEWQKQMRGKDLEEQLAEIECRRLQGKLSHEEAVLAHQNVVQENKKKADLIREEKAELMHQYAEKRLQEQKEMRELVEQIVEGHKNAKQAKIKLQKYKQQIVQEVCEENRELLRQALEEEEVKLRKRYELIQQIRTIESLPIIRHKIVDLTETGGHGLICEMSIMELRERLALLREAQKAAEEEKRDQIIHEKQAKEQLLLDKLDQISLFRAELGRAAALKQEEKKRKSQSGERPMKDERILDLQKKIVEKRVERKKQAGLL
;
A
#
# COMPACT_ATOMS: atom_id res chain seq x y z
N VAL A 1 5.23 -36.42 9.75
CA VAL A 1 6.18 -35.26 9.60
C VAL A 1 6.91 -35.08 10.94
N PRO A 2 8.24 -34.98 10.97
CA PRO A 2 8.99 -34.85 12.23
C PRO A 2 8.74 -33.50 12.93
N PRO A 3 8.85 -33.42 14.27
CA PRO A 3 8.58 -32.20 15.04
C PRO A 3 9.60 -31.07 14.84
N SER A 4 10.65 -31.30 14.05
CA SER A 4 11.58 -30.27 13.58
C SER A 4 10.93 -29.35 12.53
N THR A 5 10.04 -29.86 11.67
CA THR A 5 9.44 -29.11 10.56
C THR A 5 8.52 -27.97 11.02
N TYR A 6 7.98 -28.04 12.24
CA TYR A 6 7.10 -27.01 12.82
C TYR A 6 7.85 -25.95 13.66
N LYS A 7 9.17 -26.10 13.87
CA LYS A 7 9.96 -25.11 14.61
C LYS A 7 10.41 -24.01 13.65
N PRO A 8 10.03 -22.73 13.85
CA PRO A 8 10.49 -21.67 12.97
C PRO A 8 12.02 -21.56 13.03
N PRO A 9 12.69 -21.34 11.87
CA PRO A 9 14.14 -21.31 11.77
C PRO A 9 14.74 -20.16 12.59
N LYS A 10 16.01 -20.30 12.99
CA LYS A 10 16.66 -19.44 14.01
C LYS A 10 16.65 -17.96 13.61
N GLU A 11 16.83 -17.69 12.33
CA GLU A 11 16.82 -16.36 11.71
C GLU A 11 15.46 -15.66 11.89
N ARG A 12 14.33 -16.39 11.81
CA ARG A 12 13.00 -15.79 12.03
C ARG A 12 12.83 -15.31 13.48
N LYS A 13 13.29 -16.09 14.46
CA LYS A 13 13.25 -15.70 15.87
C LYS A 13 14.13 -14.47 16.13
N GLN A 14 15.34 -14.45 15.56
CA GLN A 14 16.24 -13.29 15.64
C GLN A 14 15.62 -12.05 14.99
N LEU A 15 14.94 -12.18 13.84
CA LEU A 15 14.20 -11.09 13.19
C LEU A 15 13.00 -10.60 14.01
N GLU A 16 12.30 -11.49 14.73
CA GLU A 16 11.21 -11.13 15.65
C GLU A 16 11.74 -10.37 16.87
N GLU A 17 12.83 -10.83 17.49
CA GLU A 17 13.51 -10.09 18.54
C GLU A 17 14.00 -8.70 18.08
N ILE A 18 14.59 -8.61 16.89
CA ILE A 18 15.06 -7.34 16.31
C ILE A 18 13.87 -6.40 16.05
N LYS A 19 12.74 -6.90 15.55
CA LYS A 19 11.51 -6.11 15.40
C LYS A 19 11.00 -5.57 16.73
N ILE A 20 10.98 -6.38 17.79
CA ILE A 20 10.56 -5.95 19.15
C ILE A 20 11.52 -4.88 19.69
N LYS A 21 12.83 -5.13 19.64
CA LYS A 21 13.88 -4.20 20.09
C LYS A 21 13.86 -2.87 19.31
N ASN A 22 13.60 -2.90 18.01
CA ASN A 22 13.46 -1.70 17.18
C ASN A 22 12.16 -0.94 17.46
N ARG A 23 11.06 -1.65 17.73
CA ARG A 23 9.79 -1.03 18.13
C ARG A 23 9.92 -0.30 19.48
N GLN A 24 10.49 -0.95 20.48
CA GLN A 24 10.78 -0.35 21.79
C GLN A 24 11.66 0.92 21.64
N LYS A 25 12.73 0.85 20.84
CA LYS A 25 13.56 2.03 20.53
C LYS A 25 12.80 3.15 19.84
N ALA A 26 11.86 2.84 18.93
CA ALA A 26 11.04 3.85 18.27
C ALA A 26 10.03 4.50 19.24
N GLU A 27 9.44 3.72 20.14
CA GLU A 27 8.55 4.19 21.21
C GLU A 27 9.32 5.07 22.23
N ASP A 28 10.53 4.66 22.64
CA ASP A 28 11.44 5.48 23.45
C ASP A 28 11.84 6.81 22.79
N LEU A 29 12.15 6.78 21.49
CA LEU A 29 12.52 7.98 20.73
C LEU A 29 11.33 8.93 20.56
N LEU A 30 10.12 8.41 20.35
CA LEU A 30 8.88 9.18 20.30
C LEU A 30 8.58 9.84 21.65
N LEU A 31 8.75 9.11 22.76
CA LEU A 31 8.61 9.68 24.11
C LEU A 31 9.63 10.79 24.38
N LYS A 32 10.90 10.60 24.00
CA LYS A 32 11.95 11.62 24.11
C LYS A 32 11.71 12.84 23.22
N ALA A 33 11.21 12.63 21.99
CA ALA A 33 10.85 13.72 21.08
C ALA A 33 9.66 14.55 21.61
N ASN A 34 8.67 13.91 22.21
CA ASN A 34 7.52 14.58 22.82
C ASN A 34 7.90 15.30 24.13
N ALA A 35 8.75 14.70 24.97
CA ALA A 35 9.25 15.34 26.19
C ALA A 35 10.10 16.59 25.89
N ASN A 36 10.88 16.56 24.81
CA ASN A 36 11.71 17.68 24.35
C ASN A 36 10.99 18.61 23.35
N GLN A 37 9.66 18.51 23.22
CA GLN A 37 8.91 19.26 22.22
C GLN A 37 8.76 20.73 22.62
N PHE A 38 9.38 21.63 21.85
CA PHE A 38 9.36 23.08 22.11
C PHE A 38 7.93 23.65 22.19
N ARG A 39 7.71 24.64 23.07
CA ARG A 39 6.42 25.35 23.29
C ARG A 39 5.76 25.96 22.04
N CYS A 40 6.46 26.05 20.92
CA CYS A 40 5.95 26.53 19.63
C CYS A 40 5.40 25.41 18.72
N ALA A 41 5.75 24.14 19.00
CA ALA A 41 5.31 22.98 18.22
C ALA A 41 4.02 22.34 18.78
N THR A 42 3.66 22.61 20.04
CA THR A 42 2.39 22.18 20.62
C THR A 42 1.22 22.96 20.00
N VAL A 43 0.34 22.25 19.30
CA VAL A 43 -0.85 22.87 18.67
C VAL A 43 -1.88 23.20 19.75
N LYS A 44 -1.86 24.47 20.19
CA LYS A 44 -2.90 25.01 21.07
C LYS A 44 -4.32 24.82 20.50
N SER A 45 -5.26 24.55 21.40
CA SER A 45 -6.71 24.43 21.11
C SER A 45 -7.30 25.67 20.45
N GLU A 46 -6.75 26.86 20.72
CA GLU A 46 -7.07 28.17 20.13
C GLU A 46 -7.28 28.11 18.60
N LYS A 47 -6.54 27.25 17.87
CA LYS A 47 -6.69 27.11 16.41
C LYS A 47 -8.08 26.62 15.97
N LYS A 48 -8.81 25.86 16.80
CA LYS A 48 -10.19 25.41 16.48
C LYS A 48 -11.17 26.60 16.49
N GLU A 49 -11.05 27.49 17.47
CA GLU A 49 -11.88 28.69 17.58
C GLU A 49 -11.62 29.68 16.44
N VAL A 50 -10.36 29.80 16.03
CA VAL A 50 -9.97 30.59 14.84
C VAL A 50 -10.62 30.02 13.57
N CYS A 51 -10.61 28.69 13.37
CA CYS A 51 -11.32 28.08 12.24
C CYS A 51 -12.83 28.37 12.25
N TYR A 52 -13.50 28.27 13.40
CA TYR A 52 -14.94 28.58 13.49
C TYR A 52 -15.24 30.07 13.23
N LYS A 53 -14.39 30.99 13.70
CA LYS A 53 -14.52 32.42 13.37
C LYS A 53 -14.31 32.69 11.88
N ILE A 54 -13.36 32.01 11.23
CA ILE A 54 -13.14 32.12 9.78
C ILE A 54 -14.36 31.61 9.00
N LEU A 55 -14.94 30.45 9.36
CA LEU A 55 -16.19 29.97 8.73
C LEU A 55 -17.35 30.96 8.89
N TYR A 56 -17.50 31.56 10.08
CA TYR A 56 -18.56 32.54 10.35
C TYR A 56 -18.40 33.80 9.47
N CYS A 57 -17.18 34.32 9.33
CA CYS A 57 -16.88 35.45 8.43
C CYS A 57 -17.13 35.13 6.95
N LEU A 58 -17.02 33.86 6.54
CA LEU A 58 -17.26 33.40 5.16
C LEU A 58 -18.74 33.12 4.82
N LYS A 59 -19.67 33.27 5.77
CA LYS A 59 -21.12 33.04 5.60
C LYS A 59 -21.51 31.65 5.04
N ILE A 60 -20.67 30.63 5.22
CA ILE A 60 -20.97 29.27 4.76
C ILE A 60 -22.06 28.65 5.67
N PRO A 61 -23.18 28.12 5.15
CA PRO A 61 -24.22 27.49 5.96
C PRO A 61 -23.69 26.32 6.79
N GLN A 62 -24.04 26.29 8.09
CA GLN A 62 -23.52 25.30 9.04
C GLN A 62 -23.87 23.85 8.66
N GLU A 63 -25.00 23.63 7.99
CA GLU A 63 -25.48 22.32 7.56
C GLU A 63 -24.46 21.57 6.68
N VAL A 64 -23.72 22.28 5.82
CA VAL A 64 -22.70 21.71 4.92
C VAL A 64 -21.51 21.13 5.69
N VAL A 65 -21.20 21.68 6.87
CA VAL A 65 -20.07 21.26 7.70
C VAL A 65 -20.29 19.84 8.27
N SER A 66 -21.55 19.47 8.50
CA SER A 66 -21.96 18.18 9.08
C SER A 66 -21.54 16.95 8.25
N PHE A 67 -21.41 17.10 6.93
CA PHE A 67 -21.31 15.98 5.98
C PHE A 67 -19.90 15.69 5.46
N LEU A 68 -18.88 16.42 5.92
CA LEU A 68 -17.52 16.37 5.36
C LEU A 68 -16.40 15.64 6.16
N PRO A 69 -16.62 14.57 6.97
CA PRO A 69 -15.52 13.96 7.75
C PRO A 69 -14.34 13.41 6.93
N GLN A 70 -14.57 12.94 5.70
CA GLN A 70 -13.60 12.09 4.97
C GLN A 70 -12.89 12.79 3.79
N ASN A 71 -13.53 13.76 3.14
CA ASN A 71 -12.93 14.50 2.02
C ASN A 71 -12.35 15.88 2.41
N LEU A 72 -12.36 16.20 3.70
CA LEU A 72 -12.04 17.51 4.27
C LEU A 72 -10.70 18.06 3.76
N GLU A 73 -9.65 17.25 3.76
CA GLU A 73 -8.31 17.67 3.33
C GLU A 73 -8.20 17.94 1.82
N VAL A 74 -8.97 17.22 0.98
CA VAL A 74 -8.96 17.41 -0.49
C VAL A 74 -9.83 18.61 -0.86
N VAL A 75 -11.02 18.74 -0.28
CA VAL A 75 -11.91 19.88 -0.50
C VAL A 75 -11.26 21.17 0.00
N TRP A 76 -10.64 21.18 1.19
CA TRP A 76 -9.90 22.35 1.65
C TRP A 76 -8.68 22.66 0.78
N LYS A 77 -7.94 21.67 0.27
CA LYS A 77 -6.84 21.95 -0.68
C LYS A 77 -7.33 22.56 -1.99
N LEU A 78 -8.47 22.11 -2.53
CA LEU A 78 -9.05 22.68 -3.74
C LEU A 78 -9.63 24.08 -3.51
N VAL A 79 -10.44 24.27 -2.47
CA VAL A 79 -11.04 25.58 -2.14
C VAL A 79 -9.95 26.58 -1.75
N LEU A 80 -9.00 26.23 -0.87
CA LEU A 80 -7.88 27.11 -0.56
C LEU A 80 -7.07 27.43 -1.82
N ARG A 81 -6.76 26.45 -2.67
CA ARG A 81 -6.02 26.71 -3.91
C ARG A 81 -6.75 27.70 -4.82
N GLN A 82 -8.05 27.51 -5.03
CA GLN A 82 -8.84 28.42 -5.87
C GLN A 82 -8.88 29.84 -5.28
N TYR A 83 -9.09 29.98 -3.97
CA TYR A 83 -9.01 31.28 -3.29
C TYR A 83 -7.59 31.88 -3.27
N PHE A 84 -6.52 31.07 -3.27
CA PHE A 84 -5.12 31.51 -3.39
C PHE A 84 -4.69 31.79 -4.85
N GLU A 85 -5.47 31.36 -5.85
CA GLU A 85 -5.28 31.70 -7.27
C GLU A 85 -6.12 32.95 -7.65
N GLU A 86 -7.26 33.17 -7.01
CA GLU A 86 -8.07 34.40 -7.09
C GLU A 86 -7.45 35.58 -6.30
N LEU A 87 -6.87 35.31 -5.13
CA LEU A 87 -6.00 36.27 -4.43
C LEU A 87 -4.61 36.27 -5.08
N GLN A 88 -4.29 37.26 -5.91
CA GLN A 88 -2.95 37.45 -6.51
C GLN A 88 -1.88 37.77 -5.45
N ILE A 89 -1.41 36.72 -4.77
CA ILE A 89 -0.52 36.77 -3.60
C ILE A 89 0.96 36.98 -3.96
N ASP A 90 1.29 36.99 -5.26
CA ASP A 90 2.61 37.37 -5.80
C ASP A 90 3.09 38.74 -5.29
N ASN A 91 2.17 39.63 -4.88
CA ASN A 91 2.48 40.91 -4.26
C ASN A 91 1.70 41.15 -2.94
N ILE A 92 1.74 40.20 -1.98
CA ILE A 92 1.53 40.61 -0.58
C ILE A 92 2.64 41.62 -0.23
N PRO A 93 2.33 42.87 0.13
CA PRO A 93 3.35 43.82 0.57
C PRO A 93 3.85 43.38 1.95
N ILE A 94 4.90 42.56 1.98
CA ILE A 94 5.63 42.23 3.20
C ILE A 94 6.11 43.55 3.78
N LYS A 95 5.46 44.03 4.85
CA LYS A 95 5.82 45.29 5.49
C LYS A 95 7.27 45.20 5.93
N LEU A 96 8.15 45.91 5.23
CA LEU A 96 9.61 45.82 5.37
C LEU A 96 10.08 46.52 6.64
N ASN A 97 9.71 45.95 7.79
CA ASN A 97 10.26 46.30 9.09
C ASN A 97 11.80 46.23 9.00
N ALA A 98 12.53 47.14 9.67
CA ALA A 98 13.99 47.22 9.62
C ALA A 98 14.69 45.84 9.80
N ALA A 99 14.22 45.02 10.74
CA ALA A 99 14.75 43.68 10.98
C ALA A 99 14.50 42.67 9.85
N ALA A 100 13.54 42.89 8.93
CA ALA A 100 13.39 42.09 7.71
C ALA A 100 14.46 42.49 6.67
N ILE A 101 14.58 43.80 6.39
CA ILE A 101 15.58 44.37 5.48
C ILE A 101 16.99 43.90 5.88
N LEU A 102 17.36 44.07 7.15
CA LEU A 102 18.70 43.70 7.64
C LEU A 102 18.98 42.19 7.57
N ARG A 103 17.97 41.33 7.79
CA ARG A 103 18.13 39.86 7.66
C ARG A 103 18.28 39.42 6.21
N GLU A 104 17.54 40.03 5.30
CA GLU A 104 17.62 39.73 3.86
C GLU A 104 18.93 40.27 3.26
N GLY A 105 19.33 41.49 3.61
CA GLY A 105 20.61 42.08 3.24
C GLY A 105 21.79 41.23 3.72
N ALA A 106 21.80 40.81 4.99
CA ALA A 106 22.83 39.92 5.53
C ALA A 106 22.85 38.54 4.85
N LEU A 107 21.71 38.03 4.37
CA LEU A 107 21.63 36.80 3.59
C LEU A 107 22.25 36.95 2.21
N TYR A 108 22.01 38.07 1.51
CA TYR A 108 22.65 38.35 0.22
C TYR A 108 24.14 38.69 0.35
N GLN A 109 24.55 39.42 1.38
CA GLN A 109 25.97 39.66 1.67
C GLN A 109 26.73 38.34 1.86
N ARG A 110 26.20 37.39 2.65
CA ARG A 110 26.80 36.05 2.80
C ARG A 110 26.88 35.26 1.50
N LYS A 111 25.93 35.43 0.58
CA LYS A 111 25.99 34.83 -0.77
C LYS A 111 27.05 35.49 -1.65
N MET A 112 27.14 36.82 -1.65
CA MET A 112 28.23 37.53 -2.34
C MET A 112 29.59 37.10 -1.82
N GLU A 113 29.78 37.04 -0.50
CA GLU A 113 31.02 36.54 0.10
C GLU A 113 31.35 35.11 -0.35
N GLN A 114 30.35 34.24 -0.52
CA GLN A 114 30.56 32.86 -0.98
C GLN A 114 30.96 32.80 -2.46
N GLU A 115 30.34 33.58 -3.35
CA GLU A 115 30.75 33.64 -4.76
C GLU A 115 32.08 34.39 -4.94
N LEU A 116 32.38 35.43 -4.15
CA LEU A 116 33.71 36.07 -4.11
C LEU A 116 34.79 35.06 -3.67
N LYS A 117 34.57 34.34 -2.57
CA LYS A 117 35.46 33.26 -2.10
C LYS A 117 35.52 32.05 -3.04
N ARG A 118 34.63 31.97 -4.04
CA ARG A 118 34.72 31.02 -5.16
C ARG A 118 35.58 31.60 -6.29
N ILE A 119 35.32 32.83 -6.72
CA ILE A 119 36.11 33.53 -7.74
C ILE A 119 37.59 33.63 -7.31
N GLU A 120 37.87 33.99 -6.06
CA GLU A 120 39.21 33.98 -5.46
C GLU A 120 39.93 32.63 -5.62
N LYS A 121 39.22 31.50 -5.45
CA LYS A 121 39.79 30.15 -5.61
C LYS A 121 40.02 29.81 -7.09
N LEU A 122 39.13 30.24 -7.99
CA LEU A 122 39.34 30.07 -9.43
C LEU A 122 40.56 30.88 -9.91
N LEU A 123 40.76 32.10 -9.38
CA LEU A 123 41.96 32.92 -9.61
C LEU A 123 43.23 32.28 -9.03
N GLN A 124 43.11 31.51 -7.93
CA GLN A 124 44.19 30.68 -7.38
C GLN A 124 44.41 29.36 -8.15
N GLY A 125 43.72 29.13 -9.27
CA GLY A 125 43.89 27.95 -10.13
C GLY A 125 43.05 26.72 -9.74
N ALA A 126 42.06 26.86 -8.85
CA ALA A 126 41.10 25.78 -8.62
C ALA A 126 40.20 25.56 -9.84
N ARG A 127 39.85 24.30 -10.13
CA ARG A 127 38.89 23.96 -11.20
C ARG A 127 37.46 24.04 -10.68
N ASP A 128 36.55 24.59 -11.48
CA ASP A 128 35.12 24.61 -11.19
C ASP A 128 34.54 23.17 -11.19
N PRO A 129 33.84 22.74 -10.12
CA PRO A 129 33.28 21.38 -10.04
C PRO A 129 31.94 21.23 -10.79
N SER A 130 31.43 22.29 -11.43
CA SER A 130 30.15 22.31 -12.14
C SER A 130 30.05 21.22 -13.20
N GLU A 131 31.10 21.03 -14.00
CA GLU A 131 31.19 20.00 -15.05
C GLU A 131 30.96 18.59 -14.45
N PHE A 132 31.60 18.31 -13.31
CA PHE A 132 31.49 17.02 -12.62
C PHE A 132 30.09 16.80 -12.03
N PHE A 133 29.45 17.84 -11.47
CA PHE A 133 28.08 17.73 -10.97
C PHE A 133 27.05 17.58 -12.10
N GLU A 134 27.25 18.24 -13.24
CA GLU A 134 26.42 18.06 -14.43
C GLU A 134 26.58 16.66 -15.03
N TRP A 135 27.81 16.18 -15.18
CA TRP A 135 28.10 14.80 -15.57
C TRP A 135 27.47 13.79 -14.60
N GLN A 136 27.67 13.95 -13.29
CA GLN A 136 27.09 13.07 -12.27
C GLN A 136 25.55 13.05 -12.34
N LYS A 137 24.93 14.20 -12.63
CA LYS A 137 23.48 14.31 -12.83
C LYS A 137 23.02 13.63 -14.12
N GLN A 138 23.78 13.75 -15.21
CA GLN A 138 23.48 13.07 -16.48
C GLN A 138 23.61 11.54 -16.33
N MET A 139 24.67 11.04 -15.70
CA MET A 139 24.86 9.60 -15.46
C MET A 139 23.72 9.05 -14.60
N ARG A 140 23.39 9.70 -13.47
CA ARG A 140 22.21 9.32 -12.65
C ARG A 140 20.89 9.38 -13.41
N GLY A 141 20.77 10.22 -14.43
CA GLY A 141 19.62 10.24 -15.34
C GLY A 141 19.55 8.96 -16.17
N LYS A 142 20.66 8.62 -16.85
CA LYS A 142 20.80 7.39 -17.63
C LYS A 142 20.59 6.13 -16.79
N ASP A 143 21.21 6.06 -15.60
CA ASP A 143 21.05 4.94 -14.65
C ASP A 143 19.56 4.69 -14.31
N LEU A 144 18.77 5.75 -14.20
CA LEU A 144 17.33 5.69 -13.92
C LEU A 144 16.50 5.36 -15.18
N GLU A 145 16.87 5.90 -16.33
CA GLU A 145 16.22 5.62 -17.62
C GLU A 145 16.42 4.15 -18.02
N GLU A 146 17.63 3.61 -17.88
CA GLU A 146 17.94 2.19 -18.08
C GLU A 146 17.16 1.28 -17.11
N GLN A 147 17.07 1.65 -15.82
CA GLN A 147 16.24 0.91 -14.85
C GLN A 147 14.75 0.90 -15.22
N LEU A 148 14.20 2.02 -15.69
CA LEU A 148 12.82 2.10 -16.16
C LEU A 148 12.60 1.26 -17.42
N ALA A 149 13.53 1.30 -18.37
CA ALA A 149 13.50 0.49 -19.58
C ALA A 149 13.59 -1.01 -19.29
N GLU A 150 14.45 -1.43 -18.34
CA GLU A 150 14.50 -2.81 -17.86
C GLU A 150 13.18 -3.24 -17.20
N ILE A 151 12.57 -2.40 -16.36
CA ILE A 151 11.28 -2.69 -15.72
C ILE A 151 10.18 -2.88 -16.78
N GLU A 152 10.13 -2.05 -17.83
CA GLU A 152 9.20 -2.25 -18.94
C GLU A 152 9.55 -3.51 -19.76
N CYS A 153 10.82 -3.79 -20.05
CA CYS A 153 11.23 -5.02 -20.73
C CYS A 153 10.77 -6.27 -19.97
N ARG A 154 11.02 -6.35 -18.65
CA ARG A 154 10.59 -7.46 -17.78
C ARG A 154 9.05 -7.57 -17.75
N ARG A 155 8.34 -6.45 -17.67
CA ARG A 155 6.86 -6.37 -17.75
C ARG A 155 6.31 -6.87 -19.08
N LEU A 156 6.99 -6.60 -20.19
CA LEU A 156 6.59 -7.06 -21.53
C LEU A 156 6.93 -8.54 -21.75
N GLN A 157 8.11 -9.00 -21.31
CA GLN A 157 8.48 -10.42 -21.28
C GLN A 157 7.45 -11.27 -20.52
N GLY A 158 6.98 -10.80 -19.35
CA GLY A 158 5.91 -11.47 -18.60
C GLY A 158 4.57 -11.55 -19.36
N LYS A 159 4.23 -10.55 -20.18
CA LYS A 159 3.04 -10.61 -21.07
C LYS A 159 3.26 -11.57 -22.23
N LEU A 160 4.44 -11.57 -22.85
CA LEU A 160 4.78 -12.45 -23.96
C LEU A 160 4.69 -13.92 -23.52
N SER A 161 5.34 -14.26 -22.41
CA SER A 161 5.31 -15.59 -21.79
C SER A 161 3.88 -16.04 -21.43
N HIS A 162 2.99 -15.13 -21.04
CA HIS A 162 1.58 -15.46 -20.80
C HIS A 162 0.83 -15.82 -22.09
N GLU A 163 0.96 -15.04 -23.17
CA GLU A 163 0.29 -15.35 -24.45
C GLU A 163 0.88 -16.65 -25.07
N GLU A 164 2.19 -16.88 -24.93
CA GLU A 164 2.87 -18.12 -25.33
C GLU A 164 2.41 -19.35 -24.53
N ALA A 165 2.22 -19.21 -23.21
CA ALA A 165 1.68 -20.28 -22.37
C ALA A 165 0.22 -20.61 -22.71
N VAL A 166 -0.60 -19.61 -23.08
CA VAL A 166 -1.97 -19.83 -23.55
C VAL A 166 -1.98 -20.56 -24.90
N LEU A 167 -1.10 -20.18 -25.85
CA LEU A 167 -0.93 -20.89 -27.12
C LEU A 167 -0.47 -22.35 -26.92
N ALA A 168 0.53 -22.57 -26.06
CA ALA A 168 0.99 -23.93 -25.74
C ALA A 168 -0.13 -24.79 -25.13
N HIS A 169 -0.96 -24.22 -24.25
CA HIS A 169 -2.12 -24.91 -23.71
C HIS A 169 -3.19 -25.22 -24.78
N GLN A 170 -3.46 -24.29 -25.71
CA GLN A 170 -4.38 -24.53 -26.83
C GLN A 170 -3.88 -25.66 -27.74
N ASN A 171 -2.59 -25.71 -28.05
CA ASN A 171 -1.97 -26.82 -28.81
C ASN A 171 -2.16 -28.17 -28.11
N VAL A 172 -1.84 -28.26 -26.81
CA VAL A 172 -2.00 -29.50 -26.03
C VAL A 172 -3.46 -29.95 -25.95
N VAL A 173 -4.42 -29.02 -25.83
CA VAL A 173 -5.85 -29.35 -25.88
C VAL A 173 -6.26 -29.86 -27.27
N GLN A 174 -5.77 -29.27 -28.36
CA GLN A 174 -6.02 -29.76 -29.72
C GLN A 174 -5.44 -31.16 -29.97
N GLU A 175 -4.22 -31.43 -29.50
CA GLU A 175 -3.63 -32.76 -29.56
C GLU A 175 -4.41 -33.79 -28.74
N ASN A 176 -4.83 -33.43 -27.53
CA ASN A 176 -5.57 -34.34 -26.65
C ASN A 176 -6.98 -34.62 -27.17
N LYS A 177 -7.64 -33.67 -27.86
CA LYS A 177 -8.86 -33.94 -28.64
C LYS A 177 -8.60 -35.02 -29.69
N LYS A 178 -7.64 -34.79 -30.60
CA LYS A 178 -7.28 -35.74 -31.67
C LYS A 178 -6.95 -37.15 -31.14
N LYS A 179 -6.18 -37.24 -30.05
CA LYS A 179 -5.86 -38.53 -29.39
C LYS A 179 -7.11 -39.20 -28.79
N ALA A 180 -8.01 -38.44 -28.17
CA ALA A 180 -9.26 -38.98 -27.62
C ALA A 180 -10.28 -39.38 -28.68
N ASP A 181 -10.24 -38.75 -29.86
CA ASP A 181 -11.08 -39.12 -31.00
C ASP A 181 -10.56 -40.40 -31.68
N LEU A 182 -9.24 -40.53 -31.90
CA LEU A 182 -8.61 -41.78 -32.36
C LEU A 182 -8.90 -42.97 -31.42
N ILE A 183 -8.75 -42.79 -30.10
CA ILE A 183 -9.09 -43.83 -29.11
C ILE A 183 -10.59 -44.17 -29.12
N ARG A 184 -11.47 -43.24 -29.55
CA ARG A 184 -12.90 -43.51 -29.72
C ARG A 184 -13.17 -44.36 -30.96
N GLU A 185 -12.42 -44.12 -32.04
CA GLU A 185 -12.47 -44.89 -33.29
C GLU A 185 -11.95 -46.32 -33.06
N GLU A 186 -10.74 -46.49 -32.50
CA GLU A 186 -10.18 -47.79 -32.10
C GLU A 186 -11.14 -48.57 -31.18
N LYS A 187 -11.76 -47.90 -30.21
CA LYS A 187 -12.74 -48.52 -29.32
C LYS A 187 -14.03 -48.91 -30.04
N ALA A 188 -14.49 -48.13 -31.02
CA ALA A 188 -15.66 -48.48 -31.82
C ALA A 188 -15.38 -49.76 -32.64
N GLU A 189 -14.22 -49.86 -33.29
CA GLU A 189 -13.79 -51.05 -34.03
C GLU A 189 -13.74 -52.30 -33.12
N LEU A 190 -13.13 -52.19 -31.94
CA LEU A 190 -13.10 -53.28 -30.95
C LEU A 190 -14.51 -53.68 -30.46
N MET A 191 -15.42 -52.72 -30.30
CA MET A 191 -16.82 -52.99 -29.93
C MET A 191 -17.58 -53.69 -31.06
N HIS A 192 -17.33 -53.34 -32.33
CA HIS A 192 -17.88 -54.05 -33.48
C HIS A 192 -17.39 -55.50 -33.53
N GLN A 193 -16.08 -55.74 -33.43
CA GLN A 193 -15.50 -57.09 -33.39
C GLN A 193 -16.03 -57.93 -32.21
N TYR A 194 -16.30 -57.30 -31.06
CA TYR A 194 -16.90 -57.99 -29.90
C TYR A 194 -18.37 -58.35 -30.15
N ALA A 195 -19.14 -57.47 -30.78
CA ALA A 195 -20.53 -57.74 -31.13
C ALA A 195 -20.65 -58.89 -32.15
N GLU A 196 -19.75 -58.94 -33.15
CA GLU A 196 -19.67 -60.03 -34.12
C GLU A 196 -19.36 -61.37 -33.44
N LYS A 197 -18.36 -61.41 -32.56
CA LYS A 197 -18.00 -62.62 -31.79
C LYS A 197 -19.14 -63.09 -30.89
N ARG A 198 -19.81 -62.17 -30.18
CA ARG A 198 -21.00 -62.52 -29.39
C ARG A 198 -22.16 -63.06 -30.24
N LEU A 199 -22.28 -62.62 -31.49
CA LEU A 199 -23.28 -63.13 -32.44
C LEU A 199 -22.88 -64.49 -33.07
N GLN A 200 -21.59 -64.82 -33.09
CA GLN A 200 -21.07 -66.17 -33.41
C GLN A 200 -21.31 -67.13 -32.24
N GLU A 201 -20.85 -66.79 -31.03
CA GLU A 201 -21.08 -67.58 -29.81
C GLU A 201 -22.57 -67.87 -29.56
N GLN A 202 -23.46 -66.92 -29.86
CA GLN A 202 -24.90 -67.12 -29.75
C GLN A 202 -25.49 -68.09 -30.79
N LYS A 203 -24.82 -68.32 -31.93
CA LYS A 203 -25.23 -69.35 -32.91
C LYS A 203 -24.74 -70.73 -32.44
N GLU A 204 -23.45 -70.84 -32.14
CA GLU A 204 -22.84 -72.07 -31.60
C GLU A 204 -23.57 -72.58 -30.36
N MET A 205 -23.93 -71.68 -29.43
CA MET A 205 -24.69 -72.03 -28.24
C MET A 205 -26.15 -72.39 -28.53
N ARG A 206 -26.79 -71.85 -29.58
CA ARG A 206 -28.13 -72.30 -30.01
C ARG A 206 -28.07 -73.70 -30.60
N GLU A 207 -27.11 -73.96 -31.49
CA GLU A 207 -26.87 -75.26 -32.11
C GLU A 207 -26.58 -76.34 -31.03
N LEU A 208 -25.74 -76.01 -30.04
CA LEU A 208 -25.49 -76.90 -28.89
C LEU A 208 -26.74 -77.10 -28.01
N VAL A 209 -27.54 -76.06 -27.77
CA VAL A 209 -28.81 -76.18 -27.03
C VAL A 209 -29.82 -77.04 -27.79
N GLU A 210 -29.87 -76.95 -29.12
CA GLU A 210 -30.73 -77.80 -29.96
C GLU A 210 -30.30 -79.27 -29.86
N GLN A 211 -29.00 -79.57 -29.96
CA GLN A 211 -28.44 -80.91 -29.73
C GLN A 211 -28.74 -81.43 -28.30
N ILE A 212 -28.61 -80.59 -27.27
CA ILE A 212 -28.93 -80.96 -25.88
C ILE A 212 -30.44 -81.17 -25.70
N VAL A 213 -31.29 -80.40 -26.37
CA VAL A 213 -32.75 -80.57 -26.36
C VAL A 213 -33.14 -81.90 -27.04
N GLU A 214 -32.45 -82.31 -28.11
CA GLU A 214 -32.60 -83.62 -28.73
C GLU A 214 -32.12 -84.76 -27.82
N GLY A 215 -30.94 -84.61 -27.22
CA GLY A 215 -30.45 -85.50 -26.16
C GLY A 215 -31.46 -85.64 -25.01
N HIS A 216 -32.11 -84.54 -24.60
CA HIS A 216 -33.16 -84.55 -23.59
C HIS A 216 -34.48 -85.18 -24.05
N LYS A 217 -34.88 -85.08 -25.32
CA LYS A 217 -36.03 -85.84 -25.88
C LYS A 217 -35.74 -87.34 -25.72
N ASN A 218 -34.55 -87.79 -26.11
CA ASN A 218 -34.10 -89.18 -26.05
C ASN A 218 -33.97 -89.67 -24.59
N ALA A 219 -33.36 -88.87 -23.72
CA ALA A 219 -33.23 -89.18 -22.29
C ALA A 219 -34.58 -89.19 -21.55
N LYS A 220 -35.56 -88.36 -21.94
CA LYS A 220 -36.93 -88.44 -21.41
C LYS A 220 -37.61 -89.74 -21.82
N GLN A 221 -37.48 -90.17 -23.08
CA GLN A 221 -37.98 -91.47 -23.54
C GLN A 221 -37.35 -92.64 -22.75
N ALA A 222 -36.03 -92.58 -22.48
CA ALA A 222 -35.34 -93.57 -21.65
C ALA A 222 -35.79 -93.51 -20.17
N LYS A 223 -35.97 -92.31 -19.59
CA LYS A 223 -36.45 -92.14 -18.21
C LYS A 223 -37.88 -92.65 -18.03
N ILE A 224 -38.76 -92.48 -19.02
CA ILE A 224 -40.12 -93.04 -18.99
C ILE A 224 -40.08 -94.58 -18.96
N LYS A 225 -39.15 -95.22 -19.69
CA LYS A 225 -38.90 -96.67 -19.56
C LYS A 225 -38.39 -97.01 -18.16
N LEU A 226 -37.39 -96.29 -17.64
CA LEU A 226 -36.81 -96.53 -16.32
C LEU A 226 -37.81 -96.33 -15.16
N GLN A 227 -38.72 -95.37 -15.26
CA GLN A 227 -39.71 -95.10 -14.21
C GLN A 227 -40.73 -96.24 -14.07
N LYS A 228 -41.10 -96.92 -15.16
CA LYS A 228 -41.92 -98.14 -15.09
C LYS A 228 -41.25 -99.25 -14.27
N TYR A 229 -39.92 -99.36 -14.32
CA TYR A 229 -39.17 -100.29 -13.48
C TYR A 229 -39.01 -99.77 -12.03
N LYS A 230 -38.64 -98.49 -11.83
CA LYS A 230 -38.45 -97.94 -10.47
C LYS A 230 -39.73 -97.83 -9.66
N GLN A 231 -40.91 -97.77 -10.29
CA GLN A 231 -42.19 -97.87 -9.59
C GLN A 231 -42.43 -99.25 -8.96
N GLN A 232 -41.77 -100.30 -9.45
CA GLN A 232 -41.78 -101.63 -8.83
C GLN A 232 -40.91 -101.62 -7.57
N ILE A 233 -39.74 -100.96 -7.61
CA ILE A 233 -38.75 -100.95 -6.51
C ILE A 233 -39.12 -100.01 -5.35
N VAL A 234 -39.72 -98.84 -5.61
CA VAL A 234 -40.06 -97.90 -4.51
C VAL A 234 -41.16 -98.45 -3.60
N GLN A 235 -41.98 -99.39 -4.09
CA GLN A 235 -42.92 -100.14 -3.26
C GLN A 235 -42.21 -101.02 -2.21
N GLU A 236 -40.96 -101.45 -2.47
CA GLU A 236 -40.17 -102.33 -1.61
C GLU A 236 -39.40 -101.57 -0.50
N VAL A 237 -39.22 -100.25 -0.62
CA VAL A 237 -38.29 -99.45 0.23
C VAL A 237 -38.99 -98.41 1.11
N CYS A 238 -40.22 -98.00 0.78
CA CYS A 238 -40.99 -97.08 1.63
C CYS A 238 -41.41 -97.68 3.00
N GLU A 239 -41.13 -98.97 3.22
CA GLU A 239 -41.38 -99.69 4.47
C GLU A 239 -40.34 -99.39 5.56
N GLU A 240 -39.16 -98.86 5.23
CA GLU A 240 -37.99 -98.80 6.15
C GLU A 240 -37.77 -97.46 6.88
N ASN A 241 -37.95 -96.31 6.22
CA ASN A 241 -37.14 -95.11 6.54
C ASN A 241 -37.83 -94.03 7.42
N ARG A 242 -38.51 -94.41 8.50
CA ARG A 242 -39.44 -93.51 9.24
C ARG A 242 -38.95 -92.93 10.58
N GLU A 243 -37.68 -93.13 10.95
CA GLU A 243 -37.32 -93.28 12.38
C GLU A 243 -36.42 -92.20 13.04
N LEU A 244 -35.75 -91.27 12.33
CA LEU A 244 -34.53 -90.59 12.85
C LEU A 244 -34.57 -89.08 13.24
N LEU A 245 -35.54 -88.27 12.78
CA LEU A 245 -35.31 -86.80 12.59
C LEU A 245 -35.61 -85.84 13.78
N ARG A 246 -35.04 -85.99 15.00
CA ARG A 246 -35.54 -85.24 16.21
C ARG A 246 -34.57 -84.38 17.07
N GLN A 247 -33.29 -84.16 16.72
CA GLN A 247 -32.26 -83.97 17.78
C GLN A 247 -31.44 -82.65 17.92
N ALA A 248 -31.58 -81.55 17.15
CA ALA A 248 -30.57 -80.44 17.21
C ALA A 248 -31.09 -79.00 16.91
N LEU A 249 -31.25 -78.10 17.90
CA LEU A 249 -31.79 -76.74 17.64
C LEU A 249 -31.54 -75.54 18.62
N GLU A 250 -30.69 -75.58 19.66
CA GLU A 250 -30.91 -74.73 20.88
C GLU A 250 -29.90 -73.61 21.31
N GLU A 251 -28.81 -73.28 20.60
CA GLU A 251 -27.59 -72.73 21.28
C GLU A 251 -27.20 -71.20 21.24
N GLU A 252 -27.90 -70.25 20.58
CA GLU A 252 -27.18 -69.08 19.98
C GLU A 252 -27.10 -67.65 20.64
N GLU A 253 -28.00 -67.08 21.45
CA GLU A 253 -28.16 -65.58 21.49
C GLU A 253 -27.01 -64.68 22.04
N VAL A 254 -26.44 -64.96 23.21
CA VAL A 254 -26.25 -63.96 24.31
C VAL A 254 -25.08 -62.94 24.17
N LYS A 255 -25.02 -62.14 23.10
CA LYS A 255 -23.71 -61.68 22.54
C LYS A 255 -23.30 -60.18 22.56
N LEU A 256 -24.17 -59.15 22.59
CA LEU A 256 -23.70 -57.73 22.40
C LEU A 256 -24.59 -56.62 23.00
N ARG A 257 -24.16 -55.87 24.05
CA ARG A 257 -25.05 -54.90 24.77
C ARG A 257 -24.48 -53.56 25.39
N LYS A 258 -23.24 -53.03 25.15
CA LYS A 258 -22.70 -51.74 25.74
C LYS A 258 -21.56 -51.06 24.92
N ARG A 259 -21.32 -49.71 24.97
CA ARG A 259 -20.00 -49.09 24.53
C ARG A 259 -19.56 -47.59 24.75
N TYR A 260 -20.36 -46.56 25.08
CA TYR A 260 -20.29 -45.28 24.32
C TYR A 260 -19.71 -43.95 24.93
N GLU A 261 -19.55 -43.75 26.24
CA GLU A 261 -19.89 -42.44 26.86
C GLU A 261 -18.71 -41.57 27.42
N LEU A 262 -18.50 -40.28 27.00
CA LEU A 262 -17.42 -39.40 27.59
C LEU A 262 -17.38 -37.83 27.41
N ILE A 263 -17.93 -37.16 26.38
CA ILE A 263 -17.37 -35.84 25.91
C ILE A 263 -18.33 -34.62 25.93
N GLN A 264 -18.20 -33.61 26.84
CA GLN A 264 -18.95 -32.32 26.68
C GLN A 264 -18.59 -30.98 27.42
N GLN A 265 -17.50 -30.78 28.20
CA GLN A 265 -17.36 -29.54 29.04
C GLN A 265 -15.99 -28.81 29.07
N ILE A 266 -15.70 -27.82 28.18
CA ILE A 266 -14.51 -26.93 28.28
C ILE A 266 -14.77 -25.49 27.67
N ARG A 267 -14.80 -24.44 28.53
CA ARG A 267 -14.34 -23.00 28.34
C ARG A 267 -15.04 -22.07 27.31
N THR A 268 -15.01 -20.71 27.32
CA THR A 268 -14.60 -19.58 28.25
C THR A 268 -15.14 -18.20 27.74
N ILE A 269 -15.20 -17.13 28.58
CA ILE A 269 -15.76 -15.74 28.30
C ILE A 269 -14.91 -14.62 29.05
N GLU A 270 -14.89 -13.29 28.65
CA GLU A 270 -14.66 -11.99 29.47
C GLU A 270 -13.80 -10.77 28.86
N SER A 271 -14.04 -9.43 29.21
CA SER A 271 -13.11 -8.18 29.30
C SER A 271 -13.67 -6.64 29.29
N LEU A 272 -13.09 -5.58 30.02
CA LEU A 272 -13.40 -4.04 30.18
C LEU A 272 -12.17 -3.08 30.69
N PRO A 273 -12.08 -1.74 31.20
CA PRO A 273 -12.93 -0.53 31.69
C PRO A 273 -12.48 1.05 31.46
N ILE A 274 -12.63 2.11 32.38
CA ILE A 274 -12.72 3.68 32.18
C ILE A 274 -12.06 4.76 33.23
N ILE A 275 -12.07 6.17 33.09
CA ILE A 275 -11.19 7.34 33.69
C ILE A 275 -11.85 8.77 34.19
N ARG A 276 -11.19 9.81 34.88
CA ARG A 276 -11.70 11.19 35.48
C ARG A 276 -10.70 12.46 35.78
N HIS A 277 -11.11 13.77 36.13
CA HIS A 277 -10.26 15.06 36.47
C HIS A 277 -10.89 16.45 37.09
N LYS A 278 -10.15 17.52 37.65
CA LYS A 278 -10.56 18.98 38.12
C LYS A 278 -9.46 20.06 38.68
N ILE A 279 -9.69 21.45 38.86
CA ILE A 279 -8.80 22.58 39.54
C ILE A 279 -9.40 24.09 39.80
N VAL A 280 -8.81 25.08 40.63
CA VAL A 280 -9.18 26.59 40.91
C VAL A 280 -8.09 27.60 41.62
N ASP A 281 -8.24 29.00 41.77
CA ASP A 281 -7.28 30.08 42.42
C ASP A 281 -7.76 31.64 42.72
N LEU A 282 -7.14 32.58 43.58
CA LEU A 282 -7.47 34.08 43.95
C LEU A 282 -6.46 35.08 44.82
N THR A 283 -6.50 36.49 44.85
CA THR A 283 -5.67 37.55 45.69
C THR A 283 -6.04 39.15 45.82
N GLU A 284 -5.63 40.04 46.85
CA GLU A 284 -5.74 41.62 46.93
C GLU A 284 -4.95 42.52 48.08
N THR A 285 -4.97 43.92 48.24
CA THR A 285 -4.07 44.80 49.19
C THR A 285 -4.26 46.32 49.70
N GLY A 286 -3.45 46.77 50.74
CA GLY A 286 -3.02 48.17 51.20
C GLY A 286 -2.04 48.17 52.46
N GLY A 287 -1.32 49.17 53.06
CA GLY A 287 -0.94 50.64 52.90
C GLY A 287 -0.51 51.42 54.22
N HIS A 288 0.67 52.11 54.38
CA HIS A 288 1.29 52.59 55.71
C HIS A 288 2.25 53.85 55.74
N GLY A 289 2.69 54.38 56.92
CA GLY A 289 3.48 55.64 57.09
C GLY A 289 4.96 55.55 57.60
N LEU A 290 5.80 56.53 57.21
CA LEU A 290 7.29 56.49 57.21
C LEU A 290 8.01 57.87 57.26
N ILE A 291 9.28 57.89 57.70
CA ILE A 291 10.15 59.11 57.72
C ILE A 291 10.35 59.74 56.32
N CYS A 292 10.20 58.95 55.26
CA CYS A 292 10.30 59.43 53.87
C CYS A 292 9.00 60.08 53.35
N GLU A 293 8.04 60.40 54.22
CA GLU A 293 6.87 61.24 53.91
C GLU A 293 7.28 62.70 53.64
N MET A 294 7.92 62.93 52.48
CA MET A 294 8.11 64.29 51.98
C MET A 294 6.74 64.93 51.70
N SER A 295 6.52 66.09 52.30
CA SER A 295 5.37 66.94 51.98
C SER A 295 5.26 67.15 50.47
N ILE A 296 4.04 66.96 49.94
CA ILE A 296 3.68 67.11 48.52
C ILE A 296 4.05 68.50 47.95
N MET A 297 4.36 69.48 48.80
CA MET A 297 4.74 70.84 48.43
C MET A 297 6.27 71.06 48.33
N GLU A 298 7.08 70.61 49.28
CA GLU A 298 8.56 70.78 49.25
C GLU A 298 9.19 70.06 48.06
N LEU A 299 8.55 68.97 47.64
CA LEU A 299 8.78 68.27 46.37
C LEU A 299 8.89 69.24 45.17
N ARG A 300 8.14 70.36 45.16
CA ARG A 300 7.81 71.13 43.94
C ARG A 300 8.88 72.12 43.49
N GLU A 301 9.55 72.83 44.40
CA GLU A 301 10.60 73.79 44.02
C GLU A 301 11.92 73.10 43.67
N ARG A 302 12.29 72.04 44.40
CA ARG A 302 13.43 71.19 44.01
C ARG A 302 13.20 70.55 42.64
N LEU A 303 11.96 70.15 42.33
CA LEU A 303 11.58 69.74 40.98
C LEU A 303 11.66 70.87 39.94
N ALA A 304 11.63 72.16 40.30
CA ALA A 304 11.66 73.26 39.32
C ALA A 304 13.04 73.42 38.67
N LEU A 305 14.11 73.59 39.44
CA LEU A 305 15.47 73.68 38.89
C LEU A 305 15.91 72.36 38.22
N LEU A 306 15.49 71.22 38.78
CA LEU A 306 15.74 69.92 38.14
C LEU A 306 15.06 69.81 36.78
N ARG A 307 13.85 70.37 36.58
CA ARG A 307 13.18 70.41 35.26
C ARG A 307 13.95 71.25 34.23
N GLU A 308 14.73 72.25 34.62
CA GLU A 308 15.46 73.09 33.66
C GLU A 308 16.75 72.42 33.16
N ALA A 309 17.55 71.88 34.09
CA ALA A 309 18.68 71.02 33.71
C ALA A 309 18.21 69.78 32.92
N GLN A 310 17.04 69.23 33.27
CA GLN A 310 16.40 68.15 32.52
C GLN A 310 16.01 68.57 31.09
N LYS A 311 15.46 69.77 30.85
CA LYS A 311 15.11 70.24 29.50
C LYS A 311 16.32 70.28 28.56
N ALA A 312 17.42 70.91 28.98
CA ALA A 312 18.64 70.99 28.17
C ALA A 312 19.21 69.59 27.88
N ALA A 313 19.27 68.72 28.89
CA ALA A 313 19.69 67.33 28.74
C ALA A 313 18.67 66.45 28.00
N GLU A 314 17.43 66.89 27.79
CA GLU A 314 16.46 66.27 26.88
C GLU A 314 16.65 66.76 25.45
N GLU A 315 17.02 68.03 25.24
CA GLU A 315 17.24 68.62 23.92
C GLU A 315 18.47 68.03 23.22
N GLU A 316 19.62 67.94 23.90
CA GLU A 316 20.79 67.21 23.37
C GLU A 316 20.46 65.75 23.01
N LYS A 317 19.64 65.08 23.83
CA LYS A 317 19.18 63.71 23.56
C LYS A 317 18.22 63.63 22.38
N ARG A 318 17.35 64.63 22.18
CA ARG A 318 16.44 64.70 21.01
C ARG A 318 17.26 64.82 19.73
N ASP A 319 18.29 65.65 19.71
CA ASP A 319 19.15 65.84 18.53
C ASP A 319 20.00 64.59 18.23
N GLN A 320 20.58 63.96 19.24
CA GLN A 320 21.24 62.65 19.12
C GLN A 320 20.28 61.59 18.56
N ILE A 321 19.04 61.52 19.06
CA ILE A 321 17.99 60.62 18.58
C ILE A 321 17.58 60.94 17.13
N ILE A 322 17.58 62.21 16.71
CA ILE A 322 17.28 62.62 15.32
C ILE A 322 18.39 62.15 14.38
N HIS A 323 19.66 62.43 14.70
CA HIS A 323 20.79 61.98 13.88
C HIS A 323 20.90 60.45 13.83
N GLU A 324 20.68 59.76 14.96
CA GLU A 324 20.60 58.30 14.98
C GLU A 324 19.47 57.74 14.10
N LYS A 325 18.29 58.39 14.06
CA LYS A 325 17.19 57.99 13.16
C LYS A 325 17.57 58.18 11.70
N GLN A 326 18.08 59.35 11.34
CA GLN A 326 18.53 59.67 9.97
C GLN A 326 19.58 58.65 9.48
N ALA A 327 20.59 58.33 10.30
CA ALA A 327 21.61 57.34 9.95
C ALA A 327 21.04 55.92 9.82
N LYS A 328 20.07 55.53 10.66
CA LYS A 328 19.37 54.23 10.56
C LYS A 328 18.47 54.17 9.33
N GLU A 329 17.83 55.26 8.95
CA GLU A 329 16.98 55.37 7.76
C GLU A 329 17.82 55.28 6.47
N GLN A 330 18.93 56.03 6.39
CA GLN A 330 19.90 55.94 5.28
C GLN A 330 20.43 54.52 5.10
N LEU A 331 20.90 53.88 6.19
CA LEU A 331 21.40 52.51 6.17
C LEU A 331 20.34 51.51 5.70
N LEU A 332 19.06 51.72 6.02
CA LEU A 332 17.97 50.87 5.53
C LEU A 332 17.67 51.09 4.05
N LEU A 333 17.79 52.31 3.53
CA LEU A 333 17.69 52.60 2.09
C LEU A 333 18.83 51.93 1.31
N ASP A 334 20.09 52.09 1.73
CA ASP A 334 21.25 51.42 1.13
C ASP A 334 21.07 49.90 1.03
N LYS A 335 20.44 49.30 2.07
CA LYS A 335 20.16 47.85 2.11
C LYS A 335 18.97 47.46 1.25
N LEU A 336 17.94 48.30 1.14
CA LEU A 336 16.83 48.09 0.21
C LEU A 336 17.30 48.12 -1.24
N ASP A 337 18.16 49.07 -1.60
CA ASP A 337 18.71 49.19 -2.96
C ASP A 337 19.58 47.98 -3.30
N GLN A 338 20.48 47.57 -2.40
CA GLN A 338 21.26 46.33 -2.54
C GLN A 338 20.34 45.10 -2.71
N ILE A 339 19.28 44.97 -1.90
CA ILE A 339 18.29 43.88 -2.02
C ILE A 339 17.55 43.93 -3.36
N SER A 340 17.20 45.12 -3.87
CA SER A 340 16.48 45.29 -5.13
C SER A 340 17.28 44.75 -6.32
N LEU A 341 18.60 45.01 -6.35
CA LEU A 341 19.52 44.52 -7.37
C LEU A 341 19.61 42.99 -7.36
N PHE A 342 19.80 42.37 -6.18
CA PHE A 342 19.82 40.90 -6.08
C PHE A 342 18.49 40.24 -6.46
N ARG A 343 17.35 40.86 -6.11
CA ARG A 343 16.03 40.39 -6.54
C ARG A 343 15.86 40.47 -8.06
N ALA A 344 16.32 41.56 -8.70
CA ALA A 344 16.29 41.73 -10.15
C ALA A 344 17.23 40.75 -10.88
N GLU A 345 18.41 40.45 -10.32
CA GLU A 345 19.33 39.43 -10.86
C GLU A 345 18.78 38.02 -10.73
N LEU A 346 18.29 37.64 -9.55
CA LEU A 346 17.67 36.34 -9.33
C LEU A 346 16.40 36.15 -10.16
N GLY A 347 15.61 37.22 -10.35
CA GLY A 347 14.48 37.24 -11.28
C GLY A 347 14.90 36.98 -12.73
N ARG A 348 15.90 37.70 -13.25
CA ARG A 348 16.47 37.49 -14.59
C ARG A 348 17.01 36.06 -14.75
N ALA A 349 17.78 35.57 -13.79
CA ALA A 349 18.33 34.20 -13.81
C ALA A 349 17.24 33.11 -13.70
N ALA A 350 16.16 33.37 -12.98
CA ALA A 350 15.00 32.47 -12.91
C ALA A 350 14.21 32.46 -14.23
N ALA A 351 14.01 33.63 -14.85
CA ALA A 351 13.36 33.75 -16.15
C ALA A 351 14.12 32.98 -17.24
N LEU A 352 15.44 33.17 -17.35
CA LEU A 352 16.29 32.41 -18.27
C LEU A 352 16.19 30.90 -18.04
N LYS A 353 16.23 30.44 -16.78
CA LYS A 353 16.06 29.02 -16.42
C LYS A 353 14.66 28.48 -16.69
N GLN A 354 13.61 29.31 -16.69
CA GLN A 354 12.28 28.93 -17.17
C GLN A 354 12.24 28.85 -18.69
N GLU A 355 12.88 29.77 -19.40
CA GLU A 355 12.91 29.78 -20.85
C GLU A 355 13.71 28.59 -21.40
N GLU A 356 14.87 28.29 -20.83
CA GLU A 356 15.61 27.04 -21.09
C GLU A 356 14.73 25.80 -20.91
N LYS A 357 13.96 25.72 -19.82
CA LYS A 357 13.04 24.60 -19.58
C LYS A 357 11.94 24.52 -20.61
N LYS A 358 11.35 25.66 -21.01
CA LYS A 358 10.36 25.74 -22.09
C LYS A 358 10.97 25.24 -23.40
N ARG A 359 12.12 25.79 -23.81
CA ARG A 359 12.88 25.35 -24.99
C ARG A 359 13.20 23.86 -24.96
N LYS A 360 13.72 23.32 -23.84
CA LYS A 360 14.02 21.89 -23.64
C LYS A 360 12.77 20.98 -23.64
N SER A 361 11.61 21.49 -23.20
CA SER A 361 10.33 20.77 -23.30
C SER A 361 9.72 20.82 -24.70
N GLN A 362 10.00 21.88 -25.47
CA GLN A 362 9.54 22.08 -26.85
C GLN A 362 10.43 21.35 -27.87
N SER A 363 11.74 21.25 -27.61
CA SER A 363 12.69 20.51 -28.47
C SER A 363 12.41 19.01 -28.51
N GLY A 364 11.57 18.51 -27.60
CA GLY A 364 10.76 17.33 -27.89
C GLY A 364 11.54 16.02 -28.06
N GLU A 365 12.73 15.92 -27.48
CA GLU A 365 13.46 14.66 -27.31
C GLU A 365 12.64 13.71 -26.42
N ARG A 366 11.64 13.08 -27.03
CA ARG A 366 11.07 11.84 -26.52
C ARG A 366 12.25 10.87 -26.40
N PRO A 367 12.54 10.32 -25.20
CA PRO A 367 13.62 9.35 -25.06
C PRO A 367 13.42 8.27 -26.12
N MET A 368 14.47 7.99 -26.89
CA MET A 368 14.38 7.08 -28.02
C MET A 368 13.94 5.73 -27.48
N LYS A 369 12.71 5.30 -27.80
CA LYS A 369 12.10 4.13 -27.17
C LYS A 369 12.95 2.92 -27.49
N ASP A 370 13.56 2.33 -26.45
CA ASP A 370 14.41 1.13 -26.56
C ASP A 370 13.87 0.16 -27.62
N GLU A 371 14.72 -0.19 -28.58
CA GLU A 371 14.39 -1.14 -29.65
C GLU A 371 13.89 -2.47 -29.05
N ARG A 372 14.49 -2.86 -27.90
CA ARG A 372 14.08 -3.97 -27.03
C ARG A 372 12.59 -3.91 -26.65
N ILE A 373 12.09 -2.74 -26.24
CA ILE A 373 10.70 -2.51 -25.84
C ILE A 373 9.78 -2.58 -27.06
N LEU A 374 10.19 -1.98 -28.18
CA LEU A 374 9.43 -2.01 -29.43
C LEU A 374 9.29 -3.43 -30.00
N ASP A 375 10.38 -4.22 -29.98
CA ASP A 375 10.38 -5.60 -30.48
C ASP A 375 9.60 -6.57 -29.57
N LEU A 376 9.65 -6.38 -28.25
CA LEU A 376 8.76 -7.10 -27.34
C LEU A 376 7.29 -6.75 -27.59
N GLN A 377 6.96 -5.49 -27.91
CA GLN A 377 5.60 -5.10 -28.28
C GLN A 377 5.14 -5.75 -29.59
N LYS A 378 5.99 -5.81 -30.63
CA LYS A 378 5.70 -6.54 -31.89
C LYS A 378 5.38 -8.02 -31.63
N LYS A 379 6.25 -8.72 -30.90
CA LYS A 379 6.09 -10.16 -30.56
C LYS A 379 4.80 -10.46 -29.78
N ILE A 380 4.41 -9.58 -28.86
CA ILE A 380 3.13 -9.71 -28.12
C ILE A 380 1.93 -9.56 -29.08
N VAL A 381 2.00 -8.67 -30.06
CA VAL A 381 0.93 -8.52 -31.07
C VAL A 381 0.88 -9.75 -31.99
N GLU A 382 2.02 -10.26 -32.44
CA GLU A 382 2.12 -11.48 -33.25
C GLU A 382 1.49 -12.69 -32.53
N LYS A 383 1.90 -12.96 -31.28
CA LYS A 383 1.34 -14.06 -30.47
C LYS A 383 -0.16 -13.90 -30.19
N ARG A 384 -0.66 -12.66 -30.05
CA ARG A 384 -2.11 -12.38 -29.96
C ARG A 384 -2.86 -12.67 -31.25
N VAL A 385 -2.24 -12.45 -32.41
CA VAL A 385 -2.82 -12.79 -33.71
C VAL A 385 -2.80 -14.31 -33.93
N GLU A 386 -1.72 -15.01 -33.59
CA GLU A 386 -1.67 -16.47 -33.57
C GLU A 386 -2.79 -17.07 -32.70
N ARG A 387 -2.93 -16.58 -31.46
CA ARG A 387 -3.95 -17.02 -30.50
C ARG A 387 -5.37 -16.82 -31.03
N LYS A 388 -5.64 -15.70 -31.69
CA LYS A 388 -6.93 -15.44 -32.36
C LYS A 388 -7.18 -16.39 -33.54
N LYS A 389 -6.15 -16.71 -34.34
CA LYS A 389 -6.25 -17.69 -35.43
C LYS A 389 -6.56 -19.09 -34.88
N GLN A 390 -5.86 -19.54 -33.84
CA GLN A 390 -6.12 -20.85 -33.22
C GLN A 390 -7.51 -20.93 -32.58
N ALA A 391 -7.98 -19.86 -31.94
CA ALA A 391 -9.32 -19.78 -31.37
C ALA A 391 -10.46 -19.74 -32.41
N GLY A 392 -10.15 -19.37 -33.67
CA GLY A 392 -11.09 -19.42 -34.80
C GLY A 392 -11.02 -20.72 -35.62
N LEU A 393 -10.19 -21.69 -35.19
CA LEU A 393 -10.04 -23.02 -35.78
C LEU A 393 -10.49 -24.13 -34.79
N LEU A 394 -11.24 -23.76 -33.74
CA LEU A 394 -11.58 -24.57 -32.57
C LEU A 394 -13.08 -24.64 -32.29
#